data_AF-A0A0D1ZHG9-F1
#
_entry.id   AF-A0A0D1ZHG9-F1
#
_cell.length_a   1.000
_cell.length_b   1.000
_cell.length_c   1.000
_cell.angle_alpha   90.00
_cell.angle_beta   90.00
_cell.angle_gamma   90.00
#
_symmetry.space_group_name_H-M   'P 1'
#
loop_
_entity.id
_entity.type
_entity.pdbx_description
1 polymer ?
#
loop_
_entity_poly.entity_id
_entity_poly.type
_entity_poly.pdbx_seq_one_letter_code
_entity_poly.pdbx_strand_id
1 'polypeptide(L)'
;MAHTTGTVTSQEQILPGERNPSRHDVEAATELPEPTILSDFKRSLLATVDASDAQDLMHLDLKATAVGSKAFTYPMALLLDFPEIPSQERITSLCDDFSTIMKSHVFLNQLPLAQYCTDLTTPPLRLAVACLASMHGKAPGNESRHLFLAALDLWAFMTEVDNREARSLDMLMATILLNFFGVMTTDKAIGGKMRILVCSSLTISRRMRLHDPEQLQTLLGSRISPHRGAFIWCLWLTDILYALRDGLGVHSFSVRELCTKMPYSEYDFQDIYRTLLDESQPKASLPDDMTSPDDAFLLLMAVLSDIMSVQRSLYKVVSLSESQQSSSSFAPNPFIPLTPAAELTRMNNALSSALDTWYDRFRGLMVPEIIAFRHYCGLHLTCPRILELPFVAESTLSRSDFDHQPIIITDEAVRNAWLVLDHSADAVRACTPETLCPVWLPIVVFHAALVVWAQQGLHKAGHSGISGSVRVLLAFKVELERMPWPCANNMAATLDRLMHSRSAAVRRDSRLNSSR
;
A
#
# COMPACT_ATOMS: atom_id res chain seq x y z
N MET A 1 -23.35 -54.26 35.63
CA MET A 1 -23.29 -53.14 36.60
C MET A 1 -22.22 -52.19 36.11
N ALA A 2 -22.60 -50.94 35.89
CA ALA A 2 -21.89 -49.97 35.07
C ALA A 2 -20.61 -49.44 35.74
N HIS A 3 -19.51 -49.44 34.97
CA HIS A 3 -18.36 -48.58 35.21
C HIS A 3 -18.61 -47.24 34.50
N THR A 4 -18.82 -46.19 35.28
CA THR A 4 -18.84 -44.81 34.80
C THR A 4 -17.42 -44.27 34.90
N THR A 5 -16.65 -44.36 33.81
CA THR A 5 -15.40 -43.60 33.66
C THR A 5 -15.77 -42.18 33.23
N GLY A 6 -15.77 -41.25 34.18
CA GLY A 6 -15.80 -39.82 33.87
C GLY A 6 -14.46 -39.41 33.26
N THR A 7 -14.44 -39.18 31.95
CA THR A 7 -13.37 -38.46 31.28
C THR A 7 -13.48 -36.99 31.64
N VAL A 8 -12.66 -36.56 32.61
CA VAL A 8 -12.32 -35.14 32.79
C VAL A 8 -11.48 -34.75 31.58
N THR A 9 -12.10 -34.14 30.57
CA THR A 9 -11.37 -33.45 29.52
C THR A 9 -10.71 -32.21 30.12
N SER A 10 -9.39 -32.27 30.28
CA SER A 10 -8.52 -31.13 30.58
C SER A 10 -8.76 -30.01 29.56
N GLN A 11 -9.50 -28.98 29.96
CA GLN A 11 -9.71 -27.75 29.19
C GLN A 11 -8.59 -26.72 29.41
N GLU A 12 -7.59 -27.04 30.23
CA GLU A 12 -6.46 -26.18 30.52
C GLU A 12 -5.29 -26.53 29.60
N GLN A 13 -5.20 -25.85 28.45
CA GLN A 13 -3.96 -25.59 27.68
C GLN A 13 -4.26 -25.15 26.23
N ILE A 14 -5.38 -24.47 25.99
CA ILE A 14 -5.55 -23.76 24.72
C ILE A 14 -5.21 -22.30 25.02
N LEU A 15 -4.14 -21.79 24.40
CA LEU A 15 -3.80 -20.37 24.50
C LEU A 15 -5.05 -19.55 24.13
N PRO A 16 -5.33 -18.41 24.78
CA PRO A 16 -6.54 -17.62 24.49
C PRO A 16 -6.73 -17.29 23.01
N GLY A 17 -5.64 -17.20 22.24
CA GLY A 17 -5.66 -16.98 20.79
C GLY A 17 -5.92 -18.22 19.91
N GLU A 18 -5.91 -19.42 20.49
CA GLU A 18 -6.15 -20.71 19.82
C GLU A 18 -7.55 -21.28 20.10
N ARG A 19 -8.29 -20.71 21.06
CA ARG A 19 -9.69 -21.11 21.27
C ARG A 19 -10.59 -20.48 20.22
N ASN A 20 -11.67 -21.19 19.87
CA ASN A 20 -12.76 -20.58 19.13
C ASN A 20 -13.47 -19.58 20.05
N PRO A 21 -13.50 -18.28 19.70
CA PRO A 21 -14.21 -17.30 20.52
C PRO A 21 -15.71 -17.63 20.57
N SER A 22 -16.31 -17.38 21.72
CA SER A 22 -17.73 -17.61 22.00
C SER A 22 -18.41 -16.30 22.40
N ARG A 23 -19.75 -16.24 22.29
CA ARG A 23 -20.54 -15.08 22.76
C ARG A 23 -20.29 -14.69 24.23
N HIS A 24 -19.89 -15.65 25.06
CA HIS A 24 -19.60 -15.44 26.48
C HIS A 24 -18.29 -14.67 26.70
N ASP A 25 -17.45 -14.58 25.66
CA ASP A 25 -16.17 -13.88 25.73
C ASP A 25 -16.37 -12.36 25.70
N VAL A 26 -17.41 -11.92 24.99
CA VAL A 26 -17.84 -10.52 24.93
C VAL A 26 -18.46 -10.12 26.26
N GLU A 27 -19.34 -10.96 26.81
CA GLU A 27 -19.94 -10.75 28.14
C GLU A 27 -18.84 -10.63 29.19
N ALA A 28 -17.91 -11.58 29.24
CA ALA A 28 -16.76 -11.56 30.16
C ALA A 28 -15.81 -10.37 29.95
N ALA A 29 -15.61 -9.90 28.71
CA ALA A 29 -14.78 -8.72 28.44
C ALA A 29 -15.47 -7.40 28.83
N THR A 30 -16.80 -7.36 28.84
CA THR A 30 -17.59 -6.21 29.28
C THR A 30 -17.79 -6.15 30.80
N GLU A 31 -17.57 -7.26 31.50
CA GLU A 31 -17.56 -7.30 32.95
C GLU A 31 -16.35 -6.53 33.49
N LEU A 32 -16.55 -5.79 34.58
CA LEU A 32 -15.43 -5.17 35.28
C LEU A 32 -14.51 -6.28 35.79
N PRO A 33 -13.20 -6.23 35.52
CA PRO A 33 -12.29 -7.26 36.00
C PRO A 33 -12.41 -7.35 37.52
N GLU A 34 -12.41 -8.59 38.04
CA GLU A 34 -12.52 -8.77 39.48
C GLU A 34 -11.41 -7.97 40.19
N PRO A 35 -11.70 -7.31 41.33
CA PRO A 35 -10.73 -6.52 42.06
C PRO A 35 -9.45 -7.31 42.43
N THR A 36 -9.60 -8.62 42.56
CA THR A 36 -8.57 -9.62 42.81
C THR A 36 -7.54 -9.69 41.68
N ILE A 37 -7.96 -9.64 40.41
CA ILE A 37 -7.09 -9.71 39.23
C ILE A 37 -6.05 -8.57 39.23
N LEU A 38 -6.49 -7.34 39.51
CA LEU A 38 -5.56 -6.21 39.60
C LEU A 38 -4.58 -6.39 40.77
N SER A 39 -5.07 -6.88 41.91
CA SER A 39 -4.23 -7.12 43.08
C SER A 39 -3.20 -8.22 42.82
N ASP A 40 -3.55 -9.25 42.06
CA ASP A 40 -2.69 -10.37 41.70
C ASP A 40 -1.71 -10.00 40.59
N PHE A 41 -2.13 -9.17 39.62
CA PHE A 41 -1.24 -8.59 38.63
C PHE A 41 -0.20 -7.68 39.29
N LYS A 42 -0.62 -6.77 40.18
CA LYS A 42 0.30 -5.92 40.97
C LYS A 42 1.26 -6.77 41.80
N ARG A 43 0.77 -7.80 42.49
CA ARG A 43 1.60 -8.74 43.26
C ARG A 43 2.61 -9.49 42.38
N SER A 44 2.18 -9.94 41.20
CA SER A 44 3.03 -10.67 40.25
C SER A 44 4.09 -9.74 39.63
N LEU A 45 3.70 -8.52 39.25
CA LEU A 45 4.61 -7.50 38.73
C LEU A 45 5.71 -7.18 39.76
N LEU A 46 5.34 -7.00 41.03
CA LEU A 46 6.28 -6.76 42.15
C LEU A 46 7.21 -7.94 42.45
N ALA A 47 6.82 -9.17 42.09
CA ALA A 47 7.68 -10.34 42.21
C ALA A 47 8.77 -10.38 41.12
N THR A 48 8.66 -9.53 40.10
CA THR A 48 9.61 -9.44 38.98
C THR A 48 10.67 -8.38 39.26
N VAL A 49 11.95 -8.77 39.19
CA VAL A 49 13.11 -7.89 39.50
C VAL A 49 13.16 -6.67 38.57
N ASP A 50 12.68 -6.82 37.33
CA ASP A 50 12.67 -5.81 36.27
C ASP A 50 11.61 -4.70 36.47
N ALA A 51 10.66 -4.87 37.40
CA ALA A 51 9.57 -3.92 37.64
C ALA A 51 9.85 -2.94 38.79
N SER A 52 11.08 -2.89 39.30
CA SER A 52 11.48 -2.07 40.45
C SER A 52 11.26 -0.56 40.25
N ASP A 53 11.27 -0.08 38.99
CA ASP A 53 11.02 1.32 38.63
C ASP A 53 9.55 1.65 38.30
N ALA A 54 8.64 0.67 38.35
CA ALA A 54 7.23 0.84 37.93
C ALA A 54 6.29 1.34 39.06
N GLN A 55 6.74 2.26 39.91
CA GLN A 55 5.94 2.77 41.04
C GLN A 55 4.65 3.48 40.59
N ASP A 56 4.63 4.08 39.41
CA ASP A 56 3.44 4.77 38.88
C ASP A 56 2.25 3.81 38.60
N LEU A 57 2.54 2.58 38.19
CA LEU A 57 1.53 1.53 37.96
C LEU A 57 0.91 1.01 39.27
N MET A 58 1.62 1.15 40.38
CA MET A 58 1.16 0.72 41.71
C MET A 58 0.05 1.62 42.26
N HIS A 59 0.12 2.92 41.96
CA HIS A 59 -0.84 3.94 42.40
C HIS A 59 -2.06 4.11 41.49
N LEU A 60 -2.17 3.30 40.44
CA LEU A 60 -3.34 3.29 39.57
C LEU A 60 -4.55 2.78 40.36
N ASP A 61 -5.42 3.71 40.75
CA ASP A 61 -6.71 3.44 41.36
C ASP A 61 -7.79 3.34 40.27
N LEU A 62 -8.09 2.12 39.83
CA LEU A 62 -9.13 1.87 38.82
C LEU A 62 -10.52 2.38 39.25
N LYS A 63 -10.78 2.50 40.57
CA LYS A 63 -12.06 3.03 41.05
C LYS A 63 -12.15 4.54 40.85
N ALA A 64 -11.06 5.28 41.04
CA ALA A 64 -11.01 6.71 40.72
C ALA A 64 -11.17 6.96 39.21
N THR A 65 -10.65 6.07 38.36
CA THR A 65 -10.83 6.13 36.89
C THR A 65 -12.25 5.77 36.46
N ALA A 66 -12.92 4.84 37.16
CA ALA A 66 -14.30 4.43 36.90
C ALA A 66 -15.34 5.51 37.26
N VAL A 67 -15.04 6.38 38.23
CA VAL A 67 -15.97 7.42 38.71
C VAL A 67 -16.07 8.62 37.75
N GLY A 68 -15.17 8.76 36.78
CA GLY A 68 -15.16 9.87 35.81
C GLY A 68 -15.33 9.50 34.34
N SER A 69 -15.39 8.20 33.97
CA SER A 69 -15.18 7.78 32.57
C SER A 69 -16.31 6.91 32.00
N LYS A 70 -17.19 7.59 31.24
CA LYS A 70 -17.93 7.16 30.04
C LYS A 70 -19.09 6.16 30.18
N ALA A 71 -20.19 6.47 29.49
CA ALA A 71 -21.44 5.70 29.43
C ALA A 71 -21.32 4.32 28.74
N PHE A 72 -20.15 3.95 28.23
CA PHE A 72 -19.92 2.71 27.49
C PHE A 72 -18.55 2.11 27.85
N THR A 73 -18.51 0.79 28.07
CA THR A 73 -17.28 0.01 28.30
C THR A 73 -16.69 -0.50 26.99
N TYR A 74 -15.43 -0.91 26.99
CA TYR A 74 -14.83 -1.61 25.85
C TYR A 74 -15.56 -2.96 25.62
N PRO A 75 -15.83 -3.38 24.36
CA PRO A 75 -15.44 -2.74 23.09
C PRO A 75 -16.43 -1.68 22.58
N MET A 76 -17.61 -1.49 23.20
CA MET A 76 -18.59 -0.47 22.80
C MET A 76 -18.01 0.96 22.81
N ALA A 77 -17.00 1.21 23.64
CA ALA A 77 -16.25 2.46 23.68
C ALA A 77 -15.63 2.84 22.32
N LEU A 78 -15.38 1.87 21.42
CA LEU A 78 -14.88 2.12 20.07
C LEU A 78 -15.90 2.86 19.18
N LEU A 79 -17.19 2.81 19.52
CA LEU A 79 -18.28 3.44 18.77
C LEU A 79 -18.75 4.77 19.39
N LEU A 80 -18.04 5.31 20.38
CA LEU A 80 -18.41 6.56 21.05
C LEU A 80 -18.42 7.77 20.11
N ASP A 81 -17.43 7.83 19.22
CA ASP A 81 -17.24 8.92 18.27
C ASP A 81 -17.66 8.48 16.86
N PHE A 82 -18.68 7.61 16.77
CA PHE A 82 -19.16 7.08 15.50
C PHE A 82 -19.62 8.23 14.57
N PRO A 83 -19.08 8.33 13.35
CA PRO A 83 -19.36 9.46 12.48
C PRO A 83 -20.79 9.39 11.91
N GLU A 84 -21.33 10.55 11.56
CA GLU A 84 -22.62 10.63 10.87
C GLU A 84 -22.51 10.01 9.47
N ILE A 85 -23.32 8.98 9.22
CA ILE A 85 -23.39 8.28 7.93
C ILE A 85 -24.56 8.81 7.10
N PRO A 86 -24.45 8.80 5.75
CA PRO A 86 -25.56 9.13 4.86
C PRO A 86 -26.78 8.23 5.07
N SER A 87 -27.94 8.66 4.53
CA SER A 87 -29.15 7.86 4.56
C SER A 87 -28.95 6.50 3.88
N GLN A 88 -29.72 5.50 4.30
CA GLN A 88 -29.64 4.16 3.73
C GLN A 88 -29.88 4.15 2.21
N GLU A 89 -30.82 4.98 1.73
CA GLU A 89 -31.09 5.16 0.29
C GLU A 89 -29.87 5.69 -0.46
N ARG A 90 -29.16 6.66 0.14
CA ARG A 90 -27.93 7.23 -0.44
C ARG A 90 -26.81 6.18 -0.48
N ILE A 91 -26.65 5.39 0.58
CA ILE A 91 -25.67 4.30 0.62
C ILE A 91 -25.99 3.25 -0.46
N THR A 92 -27.25 2.84 -0.62
CA THR A 92 -27.66 1.91 -1.67
C THR A 92 -27.33 2.45 -3.05
N SER A 93 -27.68 3.71 -3.34
CA SER A 93 -27.37 4.35 -4.62
C SER A 93 -25.86 4.37 -4.90
N LEU A 94 -25.02 4.65 -3.90
CA LEU A 94 -23.57 4.61 -4.04
C LEU A 94 -23.06 3.18 -4.34
N CYS A 95 -23.62 2.16 -3.69
CA CYS A 95 -23.27 0.77 -3.97
C CYS A 95 -23.66 0.34 -5.39
N ASP A 96 -24.80 0.81 -5.90
CA ASP A 96 -25.25 0.56 -7.27
C ASP A 96 -24.30 1.22 -8.29
N ASP A 97 -23.92 2.48 -8.05
CA ASP A 97 -22.95 3.22 -8.87
C ASP A 97 -21.60 2.51 -8.90
N PHE A 98 -21.13 2.03 -7.74
CA PHE A 98 -19.87 1.29 -7.62
C PHE A 98 -19.80 0.09 -8.56
N SER A 99 -20.88 -0.70 -8.62
CA SER A 99 -20.94 -1.93 -9.43
C SER A 99 -20.70 -1.67 -10.93
N THR A 100 -20.99 -0.46 -11.40
CA THR A 100 -20.76 -0.03 -12.78
C THR A 100 -19.31 0.38 -12.98
N ILE A 101 -18.78 1.21 -12.08
CA ILE A 101 -17.46 1.83 -12.18
C ILE A 101 -16.32 0.78 -12.12
N MET A 102 -16.53 -0.27 -11.32
CA MET A 102 -15.49 -1.24 -10.99
C MET A 102 -15.18 -2.29 -12.06
N LYS A 103 -16.07 -2.47 -13.04
CA LYS A 103 -15.92 -3.51 -14.08
C LYS A 103 -14.64 -3.36 -14.91
N SER A 104 -14.15 -2.13 -15.01
CA SER A 104 -12.96 -1.76 -15.75
C SER A 104 -11.66 -1.89 -14.96
N HIS A 105 -11.72 -2.02 -13.63
CA HIS A 105 -10.52 -2.00 -12.80
C HIS A 105 -9.88 -3.39 -12.70
N VAL A 106 -8.57 -3.45 -12.95
CA VAL A 106 -7.73 -4.65 -12.82
C VAL A 106 -7.85 -5.26 -11.42
N PHE A 107 -8.06 -6.57 -11.33
CA PHE A 107 -8.32 -7.37 -10.11
C PHE A 107 -9.62 -7.09 -9.35
N LEU A 108 -10.02 -5.82 -9.21
CA LEU A 108 -11.23 -5.51 -8.44
C LEU A 108 -12.49 -6.02 -9.13
N ASN A 109 -12.51 -6.07 -10.46
CA ASN A 109 -13.56 -6.72 -11.25
C ASN A 109 -13.67 -8.24 -10.98
N GLN A 110 -12.62 -8.86 -10.43
CA GLN A 110 -12.61 -10.28 -10.07
C GLN A 110 -13.07 -10.56 -8.65
N LEU A 111 -13.16 -9.52 -7.81
CA LEU A 111 -13.74 -9.66 -6.49
C LEU A 111 -15.26 -9.91 -6.63
N PRO A 112 -15.86 -10.77 -5.79
CA PRO A 112 -17.26 -11.17 -5.92
C PRO A 112 -18.29 -10.07 -5.55
N LEU A 113 -17.95 -8.78 -5.72
CA LEU A 113 -18.66 -7.58 -5.25
C LEU A 113 -20.14 -7.49 -5.66
N ALA A 114 -20.52 -8.00 -6.84
CA ALA A 114 -21.90 -7.92 -7.32
C ALA A 114 -22.91 -8.67 -6.44
N GLN A 115 -22.46 -9.68 -5.69
CA GLN A 115 -23.30 -10.41 -4.74
C GLN A 115 -23.55 -9.61 -3.44
N TYR A 116 -22.77 -8.55 -3.23
CA TYR A 116 -22.65 -7.84 -1.97
C TYR A 116 -23.32 -6.45 -1.93
N CYS A 117 -24.21 -6.16 -2.89
CA CYS A 117 -25.09 -5.00 -2.82
C CYS A 117 -26.48 -5.34 -2.24
N THR A 118 -26.62 -6.47 -1.55
CA THR A 118 -27.89 -6.91 -0.93
C THR A 118 -27.93 -6.61 0.58
N ASP A 119 -29.12 -6.64 1.18
CA ASP A 119 -29.30 -6.44 2.63
C ASP A 119 -28.64 -7.51 3.51
N LEU A 120 -28.11 -8.60 2.92
CA LEU A 120 -27.40 -9.66 3.61
C LEU A 120 -25.91 -9.36 3.85
N THR A 121 -25.43 -8.20 3.41
CA THR A 121 -24.02 -7.84 3.48
C THR A 121 -23.60 -7.30 4.83
N THR A 122 -22.36 -7.61 5.21
CA THR A 122 -21.79 -7.08 6.45
C THR A 122 -21.73 -5.54 6.35
N PRO A 123 -22.18 -4.81 7.39
CA PRO A 123 -22.20 -3.35 7.35
C PRO A 123 -20.85 -2.68 7.00
N PRO A 124 -19.68 -3.14 7.50
CA PRO A 124 -18.39 -2.56 7.13
C PRO A 124 -18.11 -2.63 5.63
N LEU A 125 -18.46 -3.73 4.97
CA LEU A 125 -18.27 -3.90 3.53
C LEU A 125 -19.13 -2.92 2.74
N ARG A 126 -20.42 -2.81 3.10
CA ARG A 126 -21.35 -1.88 2.43
C ARG A 126 -20.87 -0.43 2.54
N LEU A 127 -20.39 -0.03 3.72
CA LEU A 127 -19.83 1.30 3.94
C LEU A 127 -18.50 1.51 3.18
N ALA A 128 -17.64 0.49 3.09
CA ALA A 128 -16.40 0.57 2.33
C ALA A 128 -16.64 0.71 0.81
N VAL A 129 -17.63 -0.01 0.28
CA VAL A 129 -18.10 0.14 -1.11
C VAL A 129 -18.62 1.56 -1.35
N ALA A 130 -19.53 2.03 -0.50
CA ALA A 130 -20.09 3.38 -0.60
C ALA A 130 -19.00 4.46 -0.46
N CYS A 131 -18.01 4.24 0.41
CA CYS A 131 -16.86 5.12 0.58
C CYS A 131 -16.11 5.32 -0.74
N LEU A 132 -15.77 4.23 -1.44
CA LEU A 132 -15.07 4.35 -2.72
C LEU A 132 -15.96 5.00 -3.78
N ALA A 133 -17.21 4.58 -3.93
CA ALA A 133 -18.13 5.19 -4.90
C ALA A 133 -18.35 6.68 -4.67
N SER A 134 -18.44 7.12 -3.41
CA SER A 134 -18.63 8.54 -3.07
C SER A 134 -17.46 9.42 -3.49
N MET A 135 -16.26 8.88 -3.71
CA MET A 135 -15.15 9.65 -4.29
C MET A 135 -15.29 9.88 -5.80
N HIS A 136 -15.95 8.95 -6.50
CA HIS A 136 -16.15 9.02 -7.94
C HIS A 136 -17.40 9.83 -8.31
N GLY A 137 -18.47 9.69 -7.52
CA GLY A 137 -19.55 10.65 -7.53
C GLY A 137 -19.01 12.00 -7.04
N LYS A 138 -19.43 13.11 -7.63
CA LYS A 138 -19.13 14.47 -7.12
C LYS A 138 -19.86 14.74 -5.79
N ALA A 139 -19.71 13.84 -4.83
CA ALA A 139 -20.39 13.86 -3.56
C ALA A 139 -19.94 15.09 -2.75
N PRO A 140 -20.83 15.62 -1.91
CA PRO A 140 -20.50 16.77 -1.08
C PRO A 140 -19.41 16.44 -0.04
N GLY A 141 -18.40 17.30 0.05
CA GLY A 141 -17.57 17.48 1.24
C GLY A 141 -16.82 16.24 1.76
N ASN A 142 -17.08 15.89 3.02
CA ASN A 142 -16.40 14.85 3.82
C ASN A 142 -17.14 13.49 3.81
N GLU A 143 -18.09 13.26 2.90
CA GLU A 143 -18.91 12.03 2.86
C GLU A 143 -18.05 10.76 2.84
N SER A 144 -17.08 10.69 1.93
CA SER A 144 -16.16 9.55 1.81
C SER A 144 -15.32 9.34 3.08
N ARG A 145 -14.88 10.43 3.72
CA ARG A 145 -14.16 10.39 4.99
C ARG A 145 -15.02 9.81 6.12
N HIS A 146 -16.29 10.23 6.23
CA HIS A 146 -17.19 9.71 7.27
C HIS A 146 -17.52 8.24 7.03
N LEU A 147 -17.78 7.84 5.77
CA LEU A 147 -17.99 6.45 5.39
C LEU A 147 -16.78 5.57 5.71
N PHE A 148 -15.56 6.06 5.41
CA PHE A 148 -14.32 5.37 5.77
C PHE A 148 -14.20 5.15 7.29
N LEU A 149 -14.39 6.21 8.09
CA LEU A 149 -14.27 6.13 9.54
C LEU A 149 -15.35 5.21 10.13
N ALA A 150 -16.59 5.31 9.66
CA ALA A 150 -17.69 4.44 10.07
C ALA A 150 -17.38 2.97 9.79
N ALA A 151 -16.95 2.66 8.56
CA ALA A 151 -16.60 1.30 8.16
C ALA A 151 -15.45 0.74 9.00
N LEU A 152 -14.42 1.55 9.25
CA LEU A 152 -13.26 1.16 10.04
C LEU A 152 -13.61 0.94 11.51
N ASP A 153 -14.41 1.83 12.12
CA ASP A 153 -14.78 1.71 13.52
C ASP A 153 -15.73 0.51 13.74
N LEU A 154 -16.65 0.23 12.80
CA LEU A 154 -17.43 -1.01 12.81
C LEU A 154 -16.55 -2.24 12.61
N TRP A 155 -15.57 -2.18 11.70
CA TRP A 155 -14.64 -3.29 11.48
C TRP A 155 -13.81 -3.59 12.73
N ALA A 156 -13.29 -2.56 13.40
CA ALA A 156 -12.55 -2.70 14.64
C ALA A 156 -13.44 -3.29 15.74
N PHE A 157 -14.65 -2.75 15.91
CA PHE A 157 -15.64 -3.27 16.84
C PHE A 157 -15.96 -4.76 16.59
N MET A 158 -16.22 -5.14 15.33
CA MET A 158 -16.48 -6.53 14.96
C MET A 158 -15.27 -7.43 15.22
N THR A 159 -14.04 -6.93 15.02
CA THR A 159 -12.81 -7.70 15.28
C THR A 159 -12.63 -8.03 16.76
N GLU A 160 -13.09 -7.14 17.64
CA GLU A 160 -13.02 -7.30 19.10
C GLU A 160 -14.17 -8.12 19.66
N VAL A 161 -15.39 -7.94 19.14
CA VAL A 161 -16.59 -8.67 19.58
C VAL A 161 -16.59 -10.10 19.03
N ASP A 162 -16.32 -10.26 17.74
CA ASP A 162 -16.32 -11.55 17.06
C ASP A 162 -15.16 -11.64 16.06
N ASN A 163 -14.01 -12.06 16.59
CA ASN A 163 -12.81 -12.23 15.79
C ASN A 163 -12.98 -13.29 14.67
N ARG A 164 -13.96 -14.20 14.78
CA ARG A 164 -14.24 -15.18 13.73
C ARG A 164 -14.92 -14.51 12.55
N GLU A 165 -15.94 -13.68 12.79
CA GLU A 165 -16.62 -12.92 11.73
C GLU A 165 -15.68 -11.91 11.06
N ALA A 166 -14.76 -11.32 11.82
CA ALA A 166 -13.71 -10.46 11.26
C ALA A 166 -12.73 -11.19 10.31
N ARG A 167 -12.68 -12.53 10.34
CA ARG A 167 -11.91 -13.36 9.41
C ARG A 167 -12.77 -13.90 8.24
N SER A 168 -13.92 -13.30 7.98
CA SER A 168 -14.71 -13.58 6.78
C SER A 168 -14.11 -12.91 5.53
N LEU A 169 -14.46 -13.42 4.35
CA LEU A 169 -14.06 -12.80 3.09
C LEU A 169 -14.68 -11.41 2.92
N ASP A 170 -15.90 -11.20 3.41
CA ASP A 170 -16.58 -9.91 3.37
C ASP A 170 -15.82 -8.85 4.16
N MET A 171 -15.36 -9.20 5.36
CA MET A 171 -14.55 -8.30 6.20
C MET A 171 -13.19 -8.05 5.57
N LEU A 172 -12.54 -9.07 5.02
CA LEU A 172 -11.28 -8.88 4.30
C LEU A 172 -11.47 -7.94 3.09
N MET A 173 -12.54 -8.14 2.31
CA MET A 173 -12.89 -7.28 1.18
C MET A 173 -13.15 -5.84 1.63
N ALA A 174 -13.91 -5.65 2.72
CA ALA A 174 -14.12 -4.32 3.31
C ALA A 174 -12.78 -3.64 3.59
N THR A 175 -11.85 -4.35 4.23
CA THR A 175 -10.52 -3.77 4.52
C THR A 175 -9.71 -3.50 3.26
N ILE A 176 -9.78 -4.32 2.21
CA ILE A 176 -9.13 -4.06 0.91
C ILE A 176 -9.64 -2.76 0.30
N LEU A 177 -10.97 -2.56 0.27
CA LEU A 177 -11.56 -1.36 -0.30
C LEU A 177 -11.22 -0.09 0.51
N LEU A 178 -11.29 -0.19 1.84
CA LEU A 178 -10.84 0.89 2.74
C LEU A 178 -9.35 1.18 2.56
N ASN A 179 -8.55 0.15 2.31
CA ASN A 179 -7.13 0.28 2.05
C ASN A 179 -6.84 1.08 0.77
N PHE A 180 -7.59 0.88 -0.32
CA PHE A 180 -7.47 1.74 -1.50
C PHE A 180 -7.82 3.20 -1.19
N PHE A 181 -8.91 3.45 -0.47
CA PHE A 181 -9.27 4.81 -0.06
C PHE A 181 -8.16 5.47 0.78
N GLY A 182 -7.72 4.78 1.83
CA GLY A 182 -6.80 5.37 2.79
C GLY A 182 -5.37 5.53 2.26
N VAL A 183 -4.94 4.72 1.29
CA VAL A 183 -3.69 4.97 0.56
C VAL A 183 -3.83 6.18 -0.36
N MET A 184 -5.02 6.50 -0.84
CA MET A 184 -5.27 7.62 -1.74
C MET A 184 -5.75 8.90 -1.06
N THR A 185 -5.93 8.90 0.27
CA THR A 185 -6.31 10.10 1.03
C THR A 185 -5.10 10.84 1.61
N THR A 186 -5.19 12.15 1.70
CA THR A 186 -4.15 12.99 2.33
C THR A 186 -4.45 13.34 3.78
N ASP A 187 -5.60 12.88 4.30
CA ASP A 187 -5.96 13.05 5.71
C ASP A 187 -4.98 12.26 6.59
N LYS A 188 -4.22 12.99 7.42
CA LYS A 188 -3.23 12.42 8.34
C LYS A 188 -3.86 11.50 9.40
N ALA A 189 -5.09 11.79 9.84
CA ALA A 189 -5.79 10.97 10.82
C ALA A 189 -6.15 9.61 10.22
N ILE A 190 -6.57 9.59 8.95
CA ILE A 190 -6.79 8.35 8.21
C ILE A 190 -5.47 7.64 7.96
N GLY A 191 -4.43 8.35 7.52
CA GLY A 191 -3.09 7.79 7.27
C GLY A 191 -2.52 7.07 8.50
N GLY A 192 -2.71 7.59 9.71
CA GLY A 192 -2.29 6.94 10.95
C GLY A 192 -3.01 5.61 11.21
N LYS A 193 -4.31 5.54 10.90
CA LYS A 193 -5.14 4.32 11.04
C LYS A 193 -4.82 3.28 9.97
N MET A 194 -4.39 3.72 8.79
CA MET A 194 -4.13 2.85 7.63
C MET A 194 -3.04 1.81 7.85
N ARG A 195 -1.97 2.18 8.55
CA ARG A 195 -0.90 1.22 8.87
C ARG A 195 -1.45 0.00 9.63
N ILE A 196 -2.35 0.24 10.58
CA ILE A 196 -2.98 -0.83 11.38
C ILE A 196 -3.88 -1.68 10.48
N LEU A 197 -4.68 -1.03 9.64
CA LEU A 197 -5.59 -1.70 8.73
C LEU A 197 -4.84 -2.62 7.75
N VAL A 198 -3.82 -2.10 7.05
CA VAL A 198 -2.99 -2.88 6.11
C VAL A 198 -2.40 -4.10 6.82
N CYS A 199 -1.70 -3.92 7.96
CA CYS A 199 -1.11 -5.03 8.72
C CYS A 199 -2.16 -6.06 9.17
N SER A 200 -3.35 -5.61 9.55
CA SER A 200 -4.45 -6.48 9.98
C SER A 200 -5.01 -7.29 8.82
N SER A 201 -5.28 -6.66 7.68
CA SER A 201 -5.74 -7.33 6.46
C SER A 201 -4.78 -8.41 5.99
N LEU A 202 -3.48 -8.12 6.04
CA LEU A 202 -2.42 -9.07 5.68
C LEU A 202 -2.33 -10.24 6.65
N THR A 203 -2.51 -9.97 7.94
CA THR A 203 -2.53 -11.02 8.97
C THR A 203 -3.75 -11.93 8.78
N ILE A 204 -4.92 -11.34 8.50
CA ILE A 204 -6.15 -12.08 8.20
C ILE A 204 -5.96 -12.94 6.96
N SER A 205 -5.45 -12.38 5.86
CA SER A 205 -5.27 -13.12 4.60
C SER A 205 -4.29 -14.29 4.73
N ARG A 206 -3.21 -14.13 5.50
CA ARG A 206 -2.26 -15.21 5.83
C ARG A 206 -2.89 -16.30 6.69
N ARG A 207 -3.67 -15.92 7.70
CA ARG A 207 -4.41 -16.89 8.54
C ARG A 207 -5.44 -17.66 7.74
N MET A 208 -6.07 -17.00 6.76
CA MET A 208 -6.96 -17.63 5.78
C MET A 208 -6.23 -18.41 4.69
N ARG A 209 -4.88 -18.42 4.69
CA ARG A 209 -4.00 -19.07 3.71
C ARG A 209 -4.33 -18.72 2.26
N LEU A 210 -4.69 -17.46 2.00
CA LEU A 210 -5.05 -17.04 0.64
C LEU A 210 -3.83 -16.97 -0.31
N HIS A 211 -2.62 -16.89 0.24
CA HIS A 211 -1.36 -16.88 -0.51
C HIS A 211 -0.93 -18.27 -1.01
N ASP A 212 -1.48 -19.35 -0.42
CA ASP A 212 -1.20 -20.75 -0.79
C ASP A 212 -2.53 -21.53 -0.85
N PRO A 213 -3.30 -21.35 -1.94
CA PRO A 213 -4.54 -22.08 -2.14
C PRO A 213 -4.32 -23.59 -2.21
N GLU A 214 -3.25 -24.10 -2.80
CA GLU A 214 -3.04 -25.55 -2.96
C GLU A 214 -2.94 -26.27 -1.60
N GLN A 215 -2.23 -25.68 -0.65
CA GLN A 215 -2.16 -26.23 0.70
C GLN A 215 -3.52 -26.19 1.41
N LEU A 216 -4.29 -25.12 1.22
CA LEU A 216 -5.63 -25.00 1.79
C LEU A 216 -6.62 -26.02 1.20
N GLN A 217 -6.47 -26.35 -0.09
CA GLN A 217 -7.30 -27.35 -0.76
C GLN A 217 -7.01 -28.74 -0.19
N THR A 218 -5.73 -29.03 0.06
CA THR A 218 -5.28 -30.27 0.67
C THR A 218 -5.83 -30.44 2.09
N LEU A 219 -5.91 -29.36 2.86
CA LEU A 219 -6.44 -29.37 4.22
C LEU A 219 -7.97 -29.51 4.29
N LEU A 220 -8.70 -28.85 3.40
CA LEU A 220 -10.17 -28.80 3.46
C LEU A 220 -10.86 -29.86 2.58
N GLY A 221 -10.16 -30.46 1.62
CA GLY A 221 -10.73 -31.43 0.66
C GLY A 221 -11.79 -30.84 -0.30
N SER A 222 -12.14 -29.56 -0.17
CA SER A 222 -13.11 -28.85 -0.99
C SER A 222 -12.44 -28.06 -2.12
N ARG A 223 -13.10 -27.97 -3.29
CA ARG A 223 -12.67 -27.03 -4.34
C ARG A 223 -12.65 -25.61 -3.80
N ILE A 224 -11.55 -24.93 -4.04
CA ILE A 224 -11.34 -23.55 -3.65
C ILE A 224 -12.08 -22.63 -4.62
N SER A 225 -12.66 -21.55 -4.07
CA SER A 225 -13.25 -20.49 -4.89
C SER A 225 -12.19 -19.85 -5.80
N PRO A 226 -12.46 -19.69 -7.11
CA PRO A 226 -11.49 -19.12 -8.06
C PRO A 226 -11.11 -17.67 -7.69
N HIS A 227 -11.97 -16.97 -6.96
CA HIS A 227 -11.77 -15.55 -6.60
C HIS A 227 -10.68 -15.31 -5.54
N ARG A 228 -10.08 -16.35 -4.93
CA ARG A 228 -9.13 -16.16 -3.81
C ARG A 228 -7.85 -15.44 -4.20
N GLY A 229 -7.35 -15.64 -5.42
CA GLY A 229 -6.18 -14.94 -5.94
C GLY A 229 -6.37 -13.42 -5.93
N ALA A 230 -7.55 -12.96 -6.35
CA ALA A 230 -7.89 -11.53 -6.44
C ALA A 230 -7.76 -10.80 -5.09
N PHE A 231 -8.12 -11.44 -3.97
CA PHE A 231 -7.93 -10.86 -2.64
C PHE A 231 -6.46 -10.59 -2.34
N ILE A 232 -5.58 -11.56 -2.62
CA ILE A 232 -4.15 -11.43 -2.41
C ILE A 232 -3.53 -10.40 -3.34
N TRP A 233 -3.90 -10.39 -4.63
CA TRP A 233 -3.37 -9.41 -5.57
C TRP A 233 -3.79 -7.99 -5.21
N CYS A 234 -5.04 -7.77 -4.77
CA CYS A 234 -5.49 -6.46 -4.30
C CYS A 234 -4.76 -6.01 -3.00
N LEU A 235 -4.52 -6.94 -2.07
CA LEU A 235 -3.75 -6.64 -0.85
C LEU A 235 -2.29 -6.33 -1.17
N TRP A 236 -1.69 -7.07 -2.10
CA TRP A 236 -0.33 -6.83 -2.52
C TRP A 236 -0.19 -5.50 -3.27
N LEU A 237 -1.15 -5.17 -4.13
CA LEU A 237 -1.22 -3.86 -4.76
C LEU A 237 -1.30 -2.75 -3.72
N THR A 238 -2.16 -2.91 -2.70
CA THR A 238 -2.23 -1.95 -1.59
C THR A 238 -0.90 -1.81 -0.87
N ASP A 239 -0.24 -2.91 -0.54
CA ASP A 239 1.07 -2.93 0.16
C ASP A 239 2.13 -2.18 -0.67
N ILE A 240 2.17 -2.39 -1.98
CA ILE A 240 3.02 -1.64 -2.91
C ILE A 240 2.66 -0.15 -2.88
N LEU A 241 1.39 0.22 -3.06
CA LEU A 241 0.98 1.63 -3.11
C LEU A 241 1.26 2.36 -1.79
N TYR A 242 1.06 1.68 -0.66
CA TYR A 242 1.39 2.20 0.67
C TYR A 242 2.90 2.46 0.79
N ALA A 243 3.73 1.51 0.37
CA ALA A 243 5.18 1.65 0.37
C ALA A 243 5.68 2.76 -0.58
N LEU A 244 5.05 2.90 -1.75
CA LEU A 244 5.35 3.97 -2.71
C LEU A 244 5.00 5.35 -2.16
N ARG A 245 3.87 5.49 -1.46
CA ARG A 245 3.40 6.77 -0.94
C ARG A 245 4.21 7.24 0.27
N ASP A 246 4.37 6.40 1.28
CA ASP A 246 4.93 6.80 2.57
C ASP A 246 6.46 6.56 2.63
N GLY A 247 7.06 5.94 1.61
CA GLY A 247 8.47 5.54 1.61
C GLY A 247 8.80 4.50 2.70
N LEU A 248 7.78 3.94 3.35
CA LEU A 248 7.90 2.92 4.38
C LEU A 248 8.07 1.57 3.69
N GLY A 249 9.27 0.99 3.78
CA GLY A 249 9.56 -0.25 3.06
C GLY A 249 8.94 -1.52 3.64
N VAL A 250 7.83 -1.44 4.39
CA VAL A 250 7.15 -2.64 4.89
C VAL A 250 6.52 -3.34 3.69
N HIS A 251 7.32 -4.14 2.99
CA HIS A 251 6.86 -5.12 2.02
C HIS A 251 6.36 -6.29 2.83
N SER A 252 5.07 -6.29 3.06
CA SER A 252 4.46 -7.34 3.83
C SER A 252 4.41 -8.62 3.02
N PHE A 253 4.19 -8.55 1.71
CA PHE A 253 4.30 -9.70 0.81
C PHE A 253 5.62 -9.68 0.05
N SER A 254 6.32 -10.81 0.06
CA SER A 254 7.37 -11.09 -0.91
C SER A 254 6.76 -11.77 -2.12
N VAL A 255 7.28 -11.48 -3.32
CA VAL A 255 6.92 -12.22 -4.54
C VAL A 255 7.00 -13.73 -4.29
N ARG A 256 8.00 -14.20 -3.55
CA ARG A 256 8.24 -15.63 -3.28
C ARG A 256 7.21 -16.28 -2.35
N GLU A 257 6.42 -15.50 -1.63
CA GLU A 257 5.36 -16.01 -0.74
C GLU A 257 4.07 -16.36 -1.51
N LEU A 258 3.95 -15.88 -2.75
CA LEU A 258 2.72 -15.96 -3.53
C LEU A 258 2.67 -17.24 -4.36
N CYS A 259 2.07 -18.29 -3.82
CA CYS A 259 1.83 -19.56 -4.51
C CYS A 259 0.45 -19.56 -5.21
N THR A 260 0.16 -18.53 -6.01
CA THR A 260 -1.14 -18.38 -6.71
C THR A 260 -1.04 -18.75 -8.18
N LYS A 261 -2.19 -18.90 -8.86
CA LYS A 261 -2.23 -18.95 -10.33
C LYS A 261 -2.28 -17.56 -10.95
N MET A 262 -2.03 -17.45 -12.24
CA MET A 262 -2.24 -16.23 -13.01
C MET A 262 -3.74 -15.91 -13.10
N PRO A 263 -4.15 -14.63 -13.02
CA PRO A 263 -5.55 -14.21 -12.99
C PRO A 263 -6.46 -14.74 -14.10
N TYR A 264 -5.95 -14.94 -15.32
CA TYR A 264 -6.74 -15.43 -16.45
C TYR A 264 -6.18 -16.69 -17.09
N SER A 265 -4.86 -16.78 -17.24
CA SER A 265 -4.23 -17.90 -17.95
C SER A 265 -4.09 -19.17 -17.10
N GLU A 266 -4.37 -19.10 -15.79
CA GLU A 266 -4.31 -20.22 -14.83
C GLU A 266 -2.90 -20.87 -14.70
N TYR A 267 -1.88 -20.31 -15.35
CA TYR A 267 -0.48 -20.73 -15.16
C TYR A 267 -0.04 -20.50 -13.71
N ASP A 268 0.97 -21.24 -13.26
CA ASP A 268 1.56 -20.97 -11.95
C ASP A 268 2.31 -19.64 -11.97
N PHE A 269 1.93 -18.71 -11.08
CA PHE A 269 2.52 -17.37 -11.05
C PHE A 269 4.03 -17.42 -10.82
N GLN A 270 4.52 -18.30 -9.94
CA GLN A 270 5.95 -18.40 -9.64
C GLN A 270 6.74 -18.87 -10.86
N ASP A 271 6.22 -19.84 -11.60
CA ASP A 271 6.92 -20.39 -12.75
C ASP A 271 6.98 -19.39 -13.90
N ILE A 272 5.89 -18.66 -14.16
CA ILE A 272 5.88 -17.57 -15.16
C ILE A 272 6.83 -16.45 -14.75
N TYR A 273 6.80 -16.03 -13.48
CA TYR A 273 7.68 -14.96 -13.02
C TYR A 273 9.16 -15.36 -13.02
N ARG A 274 9.50 -16.61 -12.68
CA ARG A 274 10.87 -17.14 -12.83
C ARG A 274 11.31 -17.15 -14.28
N THR A 275 10.42 -17.55 -15.19
CA THR A 275 10.69 -17.54 -16.64
C THR A 275 10.96 -16.11 -17.12
N LEU A 276 10.21 -15.12 -16.61
CA LEU A 276 10.41 -13.71 -16.92
C LEU A 276 11.79 -13.18 -16.45
N LEU A 277 12.30 -13.70 -15.34
CA LEU A 277 13.61 -13.32 -14.78
C LEU A 277 14.80 -14.13 -15.33
N ASP A 278 14.57 -15.16 -16.15
CA ASP A 278 15.63 -16.05 -16.62
C ASP A 278 16.49 -15.42 -17.72
N GLU A 279 17.63 -14.85 -17.33
CA GLU A 279 18.64 -14.30 -18.25
C GLU A 279 19.31 -15.38 -19.13
N SER A 280 19.29 -16.65 -18.70
CA SER A 280 20.02 -17.72 -19.38
C SER A 280 19.35 -18.17 -20.69
N GLN A 281 18.07 -17.87 -20.83
CA GLN A 281 17.29 -18.16 -22.01
C GLN A 281 16.83 -16.85 -22.69
N PRO A 282 17.64 -16.27 -23.58
CA PRO A 282 17.28 -15.06 -24.33
C PRO A 282 16.06 -15.25 -25.28
N LYS A 283 15.44 -16.44 -25.26
CA LYS A 283 14.22 -16.80 -25.99
C LYS A 283 13.20 -17.57 -25.14
N ALA A 284 13.31 -17.57 -23.80
CA ALA A 284 12.22 -18.05 -22.96
C ALA A 284 11.05 -17.06 -23.12
N SER A 285 10.24 -17.28 -24.15
CA SER A 285 9.06 -16.49 -24.41
C SER A 285 8.01 -16.85 -23.38
N LEU A 286 7.41 -15.83 -22.76
CA LEU A 286 6.16 -16.00 -22.04
C LEU A 286 5.14 -16.73 -22.96
N PRO A 287 4.28 -17.61 -22.41
CA PRO A 287 3.30 -18.36 -23.18
C PRO A 287 2.48 -17.48 -24.13
N ASP A 288 2.23 -17.99 -25.34
CA ASP A 288 1.61 -17.23 -26.43
C ASP A 288 0.13 -16.89 -26.23
N ASP A 289 -0.54 -17.56 -25.31
CA ASP A 289 -1.92 -17.34 -24.91
C ASP A 289 -2.08 -16.31 -23.78
N MET A 290 -1.00 -15.94 -23.09
CA MET A 290 -1.02 -14.86 -22.09
C MET A 290 -1.22 -13.51 -22.76
N THR A 291 -2.46 -13.05 -22.79
CA THR A 291 -2.88 -11.78 -23.41
C THR A 291 -3.66 -10.88 -22.48
N SER A 292 -3.98 -11.37 -21.26
CA SER A 292 -4.83 -10.65 -20.32
C SER A 292 -4.10 -9.45 -19.67
N PRO A 293 -4.78 -8.29 -19.55
CA PRO A 293 -4.28 -7.14 -18.80
C PRO A 293 -3.92 -7.46 -17.34
N ASP A 294 -4.73 -8.31 -16.69
CA ASP A 294 -4.54 -8.63 -15.27
C ASP A 294 -3.29 -9.50 -15.05
N ASP A 295 -3.04 -10.45 -15.96
CA ASP A 295 -1.81 -11.26 -15.96
C ASP A 295 -0.57 -10.37 -16.14
N ALA A 296 -0.63 -9.47 -17.13
CA ALA A 296 0.47 -8.56 -17.43
C ALA A 296 0.74 -7.60 -16.26
N PHE A 297 -0.30 -7.06 -15.65
CA PHE A 297 -0.18 -6.14 -14.52
C PHE A 297 0.36 -6.84 -13.25
N LEU A 298 -0.07 -8.09 -12.98
CA LEU A 298 0.47 -8.87 -11.86
C LEU A 298 1.99 -9.09 -11.98
N LEU A 299 2.49 -9.34 -13.20
CA LEU A 299 3.93 -9.46 -13.43
C LEU A 299 4.67 -8.14 -13.20
N LEU A 300 4.10 -6.99 -13.60
CA LEU A 300 4.71 -5.69 -13.31
C LEU A 300 4.73 -5.38 -11.81
N MET A 301 3.68 -5.75 -11.07
CA MET A 301 3.69 -5.64 -9.61
C MET A 301 4.81 -6.45 -8.98
N ALA A 302 5.05 -7.67 -9.49
CA ALA A 302 6.13 -8.53 -9.04
C ALA A 302 7.50 -7.89 -9.29
N VAL A 303 7.73 -7.41 -10.52
CA VAL A 303 8.96 -6.70 -10.88
C VAL A 303 9.17 -5.48 -10.00
N LEU A 304 8.15 -4.63 -9.81
CA LEU A 304 8.27 -3.45 -8.95
C LEU A 304 8.56 -3.80 -7.49
N SER A 305 7.90 -4.83 -6.96
CA SER A 305 8.13 -5.32 -5.60
C SER A 305 9.58 -5.78 -5.41
N ASP A 306 10.16 -6.48 -6.39
CA ASP A 306 11.56 -6.89 -6.34
C ASP A 306 12.52 -5.70 -6.53
N ILE A 307 12.22 -4.74 -7.41
CA ILE A 307 12.99 -3.50 -7.55
C ILE A 307 13.07 -2.78 -6.20
N MET A 308 11.92 -2.55 -5.56
CA MET A 308 11.86 -1.87 -4.25
C MET A 308 12.62 -2.66 -3.17
N SER A 309 12.52 -3.99 -3.18
CA SER A 309 13.23 -4.88 -2.25
C SER A 309 14.74 -4.83 -2.43
N VAL A 310 15.22 -4.87 -3.67
CA VAL A 310 16.66 -4.78 -4.04
C VAL A 310 17.21 -3.41 -3.68
N GLN A 311 16.50 -2.33 -3.97
CA GLN A 311 16.90 -0.97 -3.61
C GLN A 311 16.99 -0.79 -2.10
N ARG A 312 16.02 -1.34 -1.35
CA ARG A 312 16.04 -1.22 0.10
C ARG A 312 17.19 -1.99 0.73
N SER A 313 17.45 -3.21 0.26
CA SER A 313 18.40 -4.15 0.87
C SER A 313 19.84 -3.92 0.43
N LEU A 314 20.07 -3.67 -0.86
CA LEU A 314 21.41 -3.63 -1.43
C LEU A 314 21.87 -2.20 -1.74
N TYR A 315 21.02 -1.37 -2.36
CA TYR A 315 21.44 -0.02 -2.79
C TYR A 315 21.92 0.84 -1.62
N LYS A 316 21.23 0.77 -0.46
CA LYS A 316 21.66 1.48 0.76
C LYS A 316 23.02 1.02 1.30
N VAL A 317 23.32 -0.27 1.20
CA VAL A 317 24.60 -0.83 1.67
C VAL A 317 25.73 -0.40 0.73
N VAL A 318 25.47 -0.40 -0.58
CA VAL A 318 26.42 0.03 -1.61
C VAL A 318 26.71 1.52 -1.50
N SER A 319 25.69 2.38 -1.39
CA SER A 319 25.86 3.83 -1.31
C SER A 319 26.62 4.29 -0.06
N LEU A 320 26.42 3.62 1.08
CA LEU A 320 27.19 3.86 2.30
C LEU A 320 28.67 3.47 2.11
N SER A 321 28.93 2.33 1.45
CA SER A 321 30.29 1.85 1.20
C SER A 321 31.07 2.77 0.27
N GLU A 322 30.45 3.27 -0.81
CA GLU A 322 31.06 4.21 -1.76
C GLU A 322 31.42 5.54 -1.10
N SER A 323 30.57 6.04 -0.19
CA SER A 323 30.83 7.29 0.53
C SER A 323 32.06 7.22 1.45
N GLN A 324 32.36 6.04 2.00
CA GLN A 324 33.50 5.81 2.89
C GLN A 324 34.81 5.52 2.14
N GLN A 325 34.76 5.09 0.87
CA GLN A 325 35.93 4.70 0.08
C GLN A 325 36.57 5.85 -0.72
N SER A 326 36.23 7.10 -0.42
CA SER A 326 36.71 8.33 -1.08
C SER A 326 38.24 8.60 -1.02
N SER A 327 39.07 7.60 -0.65
CA SER A 327 40.54 7.72 -0.65
C SER A 327 41.31 6.56 -1.32
N SER A 328 40.66 5.51 -1.83
CA SER A 328 41.37 4.46 -2.59
C SER A 328 40.52 3.91 -3.72
N SER A 329 40.91 4.19 -4.96
CA SER A 329 40.27 3.69 -6.19
C SER A 329 40.57 2.20 -6.40
N PHE A 330 40.07 1.34 -5.52
CA PHE A 330 40.04 -0.07 -5.86
C PHE A 330 38.92 -0.28 -6.87
N ALA A 331 39.32 -0.46 -8.13
CA ALA A 331 38.41 -0.89 -9.18
C ALA A 331 37.67 -2.15 -8.70
N PRO A 332 36.33 -2.24 -8.90
CA PRO A 332 35.55 -3.38 -8.45
C PRO A 332 36.16 -4.66 -9.01
N ASN A 333 36.61 -5.55 -8.12
CA ASN A 333 37.25 -6.81 -8.50
C ASN A 333 36.17 -7.78 -9.02
N PRO A 334 36.15 -8.12 -10.33
CA PRO A 334 35.14 -9.01 -10.91
C PRO A 334 35.26 -10.46 -10.42
N PHE A 335 36.32 -10.79 -9.69
CA PHE A 335 36.57 -12.12 -9.13
C PHE A 335 36.12 -12.27 -7.67
N ILE A 336 35.40 -11.29 -7.10
CA ILE A 336 34.73 -11.44 -5.81
C ILE A 336 33.24 -11.69 -6.08
N PRO A 337 32.81 -12.95 -6.18
CA PRO A 337 31.51 -13.32 -6.74
C PRO A 337 30.28 -12.92 -5.88
N LEU A 338 30.46 -12.23 -4.75
CA LEU A 338 29.39 -12.02 -3.75
C LEU A 338 29.49 -10.65 -3.04
N THR A 339 29.82 -9.57 -3.75
CA THR A 339 29.71 -8.22 -3.15
C THR A 339 28.28 -7.69 -3.29
N PRO A 340 27.79 -6.85 -2.34
CA PRO A 340 26.48 -6.19 -2.48
C PRO A 340 26.33 -5.40 -3.78
N ALA A 341 27.42 -4.82 -4.28
CA ALA A 341 27.43 -4.08 -5.55
C ALA A 341 27.26 -5.02 -6.76
N ALA A 342 28.00 -6.13 -6.81
CA ALA A 342 27.86 -7.12 -7.89
C ALA A 342 26.45 -7.74 -7.91
N GLU A 343 25.89 -8.05 -6.74
CA GLU A 343 24.53 -8.58 -6.62
C GLU A 343 23.48 -7.54 -7.03
N LEU A 344 23.65 -6.27 -6.64
CA LEU A 344 22.78 -5.17 -7.07
C LEU A 344 22.79 -5.02 -8.60
N THR A 345 23.96 -5.03 -9.23
CA THR A 345 24.09 -4.97 -10.69
C THR A 345 23.41 -6.17 -11.36
N ARG A 346 23.66 -7.39 -10.86
CA ARG A 346 23.03 -8.61 -11.38
C ARG A 346 21.50 -8.54 -11.30
N MET A 347 20.96 -8.17 -10.14
CA MET A 347 19.52 -8.05 -9.95
C MET A 347 18.90 -6.94 -10.82
N ASN A 348 19.56 -5.79 -10.95
CA ASN A 348 19.09 -4.72 -11.83
C ASN A 348 19.07 -5.13 -13.30
N ASN A 349 20.08 -5.90 -13.76
CA ASN A 349 20.11 -6.43 -15.12
C ASN A 349 18.96 -7.40 -15.36
N ALA A 350 18.72 -8.33 -14.43
CA ALA A 350 17.65 -9.31 -14.55
C ALA A 350 16.27 -8.63 -14.58
N LEU A 351 16.05 -7.63 -13.71
CA LEU A 351 14.81 -6.86 -13.64
C LEU A 351 14.63 -5.96 -14.88
N SER A 352 15.70 -5.38 -15.41
CA SER A 352 15.64 -4.62 -16.67
C SER A 352 15.29 -5.53 -17.84
N SER A 353 15.94 -6.70 -17.95
CA SER A 353 15.65 -7.70 -18.97
C SER A 353 14.19 -8.17 -18.87
N ALA A 354 13.69 -8.43 -17.66
CA ALA A 354 12.31 -8.79 -17.41
C ALA A 354 11.33 -7.71 -17.92
N LEU A 355 11.61 -6.42 -17.71
CA LEU A 355 10.77 -5.34 -18.23
C LEU A 355 10.78 -5.23 -19.76
N ASP A 356 11.90 -5.58 -20.40
CA ASP A 356 12.01 -5.59 -21.86
C ASP A 356 11.27 -6.79 -22.45
N THR A 357 11.45 -7.98 -21.89
CA THR A 357 10.68 -9.20 -22.25
C THR A 357 9.19 -8.98 -22.05
N TRP A 358 8.78 -8.37 -20.93
CA TRP A 358 7.39 -7.99 -20.68
C TRP A 358 6.88 -7.02 -21.77
N TYR A 359 7.68 -6.01 -22.13
CA TYR A 359 7.28 -5.01 -23.11
C TYR A 359 7.12 -5.60 -24.51
N ASP A 360 8.06 -6.41 -24.95
CA ASP A 360 7.98 -7.09 -26.26
C ASP A 360 6.77 -8.02 -26.34
N ARG A 361 6.40 -8.65 -25.20
CA ARG A 361 5.22 -9.51 -25.12
C ARG A 361 3.91 -8.73 -25.15
N PHE A 362 3.78 -7.70 -24.32
CA PHE A 362 2.47 -7.13 -23.96
C PHE A 362 2.19 -5.76 -24.58
N ARG A 363 3.20 -4.99 -25.06
CA ARG A 363 3.01 -3.58 -25.47
C ARG A 363 1.87 -3.33 -26.45
N GLY A 364 1.60 -4.27 -27.36
CA GLY A 364 0.57 -4.13 -28.39
C GLY A 364 -0.84 -4.50 -27.91
N LEU A 365 -0.96 -5.07 -26.71
CA LEU A 365 -2.20 -5.61 -26.14
C LEU A 365 -2.67 -4.82 -24.91
N MET A 366 -1.80 -4.03 -24.29
CA MET A 366 -2.07 -3.39 -23.01
C MET A 366 -2.72 -2.03 -23.15
N VAL A 367 -3.59 -1.73 -22.19
CA VAL A 367 -4.17 -0.41 -22.00
C VAL A 367 -3.11 0.60 -21.51
N PRO A 368 -3.25 1.90 -21.83
CA PRO A 368 -2.21 2.90 -21.56
C PRO A 368 -1.77 2.99 -20.10
N GLU A 369 -2.68 2.82 -19.14
CA GLU A 369 -2.38 2.86 -17.70
C GLU A 369 -1.43 1.76 -17.21
N ILE A 370 -1.44 0.59 -17.85
CA ILE A 370 -0.51 -0.52 -17.55
C ILE A 370 0.85 -0.22 -18.18
N ILE A 371 0.86 0.35 -19.40
CA ILE A 371 2.11 0.77 -20.06
C ILE A 371 2.79 1.90 -19.26
N ALA A 372 2.02 2.86 -18.74
CA ALA A 372 2.51 3.88 -17.81
C ALA A 372 3.15 3.23 -16.57
N PHE A 373 2.53 2.19 -16.00
CA PHE A 373 3.09 1.46 -14.87
C PHE A 373 4.38 0.70 -15.22
N ARG A 374 4.51 0.17 -16.44
CA ARG A 374 5.78 -0.41 -16.93
C ARG A 374 6.90 0.62 -16.97
N HIS A 375 6.65 1.79 -17.55
CA HIS A 375 7.63 2.87 -17.58
C HIS A 375 7.98 3.37 -16.18
N TYR A 376 7.02 3.34 -15.27
CA TYR A 376 7.27 3.62 -13.86
C TYR A 376 8.20 2.60 -13.19
N CYS A 377 8.09 1.31 -13.53
CA CYS A 377 9.07 0.30 -13.08
C CYS A 377 10.49 0.63 -13.61
N GLY A 378 10.61 1.01 -14.88
CA GLY A 378 11.88 1.47 -15.46
C GLY A 378 12.41 2.75 -14.80
N LEU A 379 11.51 3.66 -14.41
CA LEU A 379 11.85 4.87 -13.66
C LEU A 379 12.43 4.53 -12.28
N HIS A 380 11.87 3.52 -11.58
CA HIS A 380 12.44 3.03 -10.32
C HIS A 380 13.84 2.46 -10.52
N LEU A 381 14.07 1.62 -11.54
CA LEU A 381 15.41 1.07 -11.83
C LEU A 381 16.46 2.16 -12.11
N THR A 382 16.07 3.21 -12.83
CA THR A 382 16.97 4.27 -13.31
C THR A 382 17.11 5.42 -12.32
N CYS A 383 16.21 5.53 -11.34
CA CYS A 383 16.26 6.48 -10.23
C CYS A 383 15.97 5.76 -8.88
N PRO A 384 16.95 5.05 -8.30
CA PRO A 384 16.75 4.25 -7.08
C PRO A 384 16.28 5.02 -5.84
N ARG A 385 16.45 6.34 -5.83
CA ARG A 385 16.04 7.25 -4.74
C ARG A 385 14.76 8.02 -5.05
N ILE A 386 13.94 7.54 -5.99
CA ILE A 386 12.69 8.19 -6.39
C ILE A 386 11.75 8.43 -5.20
N LEU A 387 11.70 7.52 -4.24
CA LEU A 387 10.86 7.63 -3.04
C LEU A 387 11.31 8.73 -2.06
N GLU A 388 12.52 9.27 -2.23
CA GLU A 388 13.00 10.39 -1.44
C GLU A 388 12.55 11.74 -2.02
N LEU A 389 12.21 11.77 -3.31
CA LEU A 389 11.84 13.01 -4.01
C LEU A 389 10.62 13.72 -3.42
N PRO A 390 9.54 13.05 -2.99
CA PRO A 390 8.43 13.71 -2.31
C PRO A 390 8.87 14.48 -1.07
N PHE A 391 9.72 13.87 -0.24
CA PHE A 391 10.27 14.51 0.95
C PHE A 391 11.19 15.69 0.62
N VAL A 392 12.00 15.57 -0.44
CA VAL A 392 12.84 16.68 -0.94
C VAL A 392 11.97 17.84 -1.47
N ALA A 393 10.90 17.53 -2.20
CA ALA A 393 9.94 18.52 -2.67
C ALA A 393 9.22 19.25 -1.53
N GLU A 394 8.89 18.56 -0.44
CA GLU A 394 8.29 19.19 0.74
C GLU A 394 9.30 19.98 1.59
N SER A 395 10.51 19.46 1.79
CA SER A 395 11.56 20.10 2.60
C SER A 395 12.16 21.34 1.94
N THR A 396 12.29 21.35 0.61
CA THR A 396 12.66 22.56 -0.16
C THR A 396 11.66 23.71 0.04
N LEU A 397 10.40 23.39 0.38
CA LEU A 397 9.42 24.40 0.79
C LEU A 397 9.59 24.82 2.26
N SER A 398 10.17 23.95 3.10
CA SER A 398 10.24 24.10 4.57
C SER A 398 11.60 24.60 5.12
N ARG A 399 12.63 24.84 4.30
CA ARG A 399 13.95 25.39 4.72
C ARG A 399 14.67 24.58 5.82
N SER A 400 14.54 23.25 5.84
CA SER A 400 15.31 22.40 6.74
C SER A 400 16.63 21.95 6.07
N ASP A 401 17.76 22.23 6.73
CA ASP A 401 19.09 21.73 6.34
C ASP A 401 19.16 20.21 6.58
N PHE A 402 18.76 19.42 5.59
CA PHE A 402 19.05 17.99 5.56
C PHE A 402 20.24 17.74 4.64
N ASP A 403 21.28 17.14 5.21
CA ASP A 403 22.48 16.69 4.51
C ASP A 403 22.17 15.38 3.75
N HIS A 404 21.32 15.49 2.71
CA HIS A 404 21.03 14.37 1.83
C HIS A 404 22.11 14.29 0.76
N GLN A 405 22.67 13.08 0.57
CA GLN A 405 23.48 12.78 -0.61
C GLN A 405 22.74 13.27 -1.87
N PRO A 406 23.45 13.81 -2.88
CA PRO A 406 22.81 14.30 -4.09
C PRO A 406 22.04 13.17 -4.79
N ILE A 407 20.80 13.43 -5.18
CA ILE A 407 20.01 12.51 -6.00
C ILE A 407 20.42 12.72 -7.45
N ILE A 408 21.04 11.71 -8.05
CA ILE A 408 21.48 11.74 -9.44
C ILE A 408 20.31 11.32 -10.32
N ILE A 409 19.91 12.18 -11.26
CA ILE A 409 18.85 11.89 -12.23
C ILE A 409 19.48 11.68 -13.61
N THR A 410 19.30 10.49 -14.17
CA THR A 410 19.78 10.14 -15.51
C THR A 410 18.81 10.62 -16.60
N ASP A 411 19.29 10.82 -17.83
CA ASP A 411 18.42 11.15 -18.98
C ASP A 411 17.41 10.03 -19.25
N GLU A 412 17.79 8.79 -18.97
CA GLU A 412 16.93 7.62 -19.09
C GLU A 412 15.77 7.63 -18.08
N ALA A 413 16.02 8.06 -16.83
CA ALA A 413 14.95 8.28 -15.85
C ALA A 413 13.97 9.36 -16.35
N VAL A 414 14.49 10.44 -16.94
CA VAL A 414 13.67 11.53 -17.46
C VAL A 414 12.84 11.07 -18.66
N ARG A 415 13.41 10.26 -19.55
CA ARG A 415 12.69 9.62 -20.66
C ARG A 415 11.53 8.76 -20.15
N ASN A 416 11.76 7.91 -19.15
CA ASN A 416 10.70 7.11 -18.55
C ASN A 416 9.63 7.97 -17.88
N ALA A 417 10.00 9.08 -17.22
CA ALA A 417 9.05 10.02 -16.63
C ALA A 417 8.12 10.67 -17.68
N TRP A 418 8.65 10.98 -18.86
CA TRP A 418 7.83 11.50 -19.97
C TRP A 418 6.90 10.44 -20.54
N LEU A 419 7.38 9.21 -20.73
CA LEU A 419 6.55 8.11 -21.20
C LEU A 419 5.43 7.77 -20.21
N VAL A 420 5.71 7.87 -18.90
CA VAL A 420 4.67 7.80 -17.86
C VAL A 420 3.59 8.84 -18.11
N LEU A 421 3.95 10.10 -18.33
CA LEU A 421 2.97 11.17 -18.58
C LEU A 421 2.16 10.92 -19.84
N ASP A 422 2.81 10.58 -20.96
CA ASP A 422 2.15 10.38 -22.25
C ASP A 422 1.06 9.30 -22.15
N HIS A 423 1.42 8.14 -21.62
CA HIS A 423 0.48 7.03 -21.44
C HIS A 423 -0.57 7.28 -20.35
N SER A 424 -0.23 8.03 -19.29
CA SER A 424 -1.21 8.42 -18.28
C SER A 424 -2.23 9.41 -18.85
N ALA A 425 -1.80 10.33 -19.71
CA ALA A 425 -2.69 11.27 -20.38
C ALA A 425 -3.63 10.57 -21.36
N ASP A 426 -3.15 9.53 -22.08
CA ASP A 426 -4.01 8.65 -22.87
C ASP A 426 -5.04 7.92 -22.01
N ALA A 427 -4.62 7.34 -20.87
CA ALA A 427 -5.50 6.66 -19.94
C ALA A 427 -6.60 7.59 -19.39
N VAL A 428 -6.22 8.79 -18.93
CA VAL A 428 -7.16 9.79 -18.39
C VAL A 428 -8.13 10.28 -19.47
N ARG A 429 -7.70 10.41 -20.73
CA ARG A 429 -8.60 10.74 -21.85
C ARG A 429 -9.57 9.61 -22.17
N ALA A 430 -9.15 8.36 -22.00
CA ALA A 430 -10.00 7.18 -22.21
C ALA A 430 -10.96 6.94 -21.03
N CYS A 431 -10.69 7.51 -19.84
CA CYS A 431 -11.58 7.40 -18.70
C CYS A 431 -12.94 8.05 -19.00
N THR A 432 -14.01 7.25 -18.96
CA THR A 432 -15.38 7.74 -18.99
C THR A 432 -15.86 7.92 -17.55
N PRO A 433 -16.99 8.62 -17.31
CA PRO A 433 -17.61 8.66 -15.98
C PRO A 433 -17.95 7.27 -15.40
N GLU A 434 -17.98 6.25 -16.26
CA GLU A 434 -18.29 4.86 -15.91
C GLU A 434 -17.04 4.00 -15.67
N THR A 435 -15.83 4.55 -15.79
CA THR A 435 -14.59 3.80 -15.54
C THR A 435 -13.80 4.33 -14.36
N LEU A 436 -13.29 3.39 -13.56
CA LEU A 436 -12.48 3.71 -12.41
C LEU A 436 -11.07 4.12 -12.87
N CYS A 437 -10.64 5.34 -12.55
CA CYS A 437 -9.24 5.71 -12.71
C CYS A 437 -8.36 4.77 -11.86
N PRO A 438 -7.32 4.11 -12.44
CA PRO A 438 -6.49 3.18 -11.69
C PRO A 438 -5.85 3.79 -10.45
N VAL A 439 -5.89 3.06 -9.33
CA VAL A 439 -5.43 3.52 -8.00
C VAL A 439 -3.94 3.91 -7.97
N TRP A 440 -3.11 3.37 -8.86
CA TRP A 440 -1.67 3.68 -8.90
C TRP A 440 -1.33 4.96 -9.64
N LEU A 441 -2.21 5.41 -10.55
CA LEU A 441 -1.86 6.41 -11.55
C LEU A 441 -1.45 7.78 -10.95
N PRO A 442 -2.12 8.31 -9.90
CA PRO A 442 -1.70 9.57 -9.29
C PRO A 442 -0.28 9.51 -8.72
N ILE A 443 0.08 8.42 -8.05
CA ILE A 443 1.42 8.23 -7.46
C ILE A 443 2.47 8.18 -8.56
N VAL A 444 2.20 7.38 -9.60
CA VAL A 444 3.08 7.20 -10.75
C VAL A 444 3.37 8.52 -11.47
N VAL A 445 2.33 9.29 -11.79
CA VAL A 445 2.45 10.60 -12.45
C VAL A 445 3.16 11.62 -11.55
N PHE A 446 2.85 11.63 -10.26
CA PHE A 446 3.48 12.54 -9.32
C PHE A 446 4.99 12.28 -9.20
N HIS A 447 5.40 11.03 -9.03
CA HIS A 447 6.82 10.67 -8.98
C HIS A 447 7.56 10.99 -10.28
N ALA A 448 6.95 10.73 -11.44
CA ALA A 448 7.51 11.12 -12.73
C ALA A 448 7.72 12.64 -12.83
N ALA A 449 6.74 13.44 -12.38
CA ALA A 449 6.87 14.90 -12.32
C ALA A 449 8.05 15.35 -11.44
N LEU A 450 8.23 14.69 -10.29
CA LEU A 450 9.32 15.00 -9.37
C LEU A 450 10.70 14.65 -9.94
N VAL A 451 10.83 13.59 -10.74
CA VAL A 451 12.07 13.25 -11.44
C VAL A 451 12.45 14.36 -12.42
N VAL A 452 11.48 14.83 -13.24
CA VAL A 452 11.70 15.95 -14.17
C VAL A 452 12.06 17.24 -13.43
N TRP A 453 11.36 17.52 -12.32
CA TRP A 453 11.68 18.66 -11.46
C TRP A 453 13.11 18.58 -10.89
N ALA A 454 13.49 17.42 -10.35
CA ALA A 454 14.78 17.19 -9.72
C ALA A 454 15.94 17.33 -10.73
N GLN A 455 15.79 16.79 -11.95
CA GLN A 455 16.77 16.97 -13.03
C GLN A 455 17.02 18.47 -13.30
N GLN A 456 15.95 19.26 -13.38
CA GLN A 456 16.05 20.69 -13.65
C GLN A 456 16.54 21.50 -12.44
N GLY A 457 16.27 21.04 -11.22
CA GLY A 457 16.48 21.76 -9.97
C GLY A 457 17.85 21.53 -9.34
N LEU A 458 18.30 20.28 -9.27
CA LEU A 458 19.47 19.85 -8.49
C LEU A 458 20.79 20.00 -9.25
N HIS A 459 20.81 19.86 -10.58
CA HIS A 459 22.05 19.87 -11.37
C HIS A 459 22.67 21.26 -11.63
N LYS A 460 22.11 22.36 -11.09
CA LYS A 460 22.52 23.73 -11.45
C LYS A 460 23.71 24.33 -10.68
N ALA A 461 24.45 23.55 -9.90
CA ALA A 461 25.63 24.09 -9.19
C ALA A 461 26.88 24.26 -10.07
N GLY A 462 26.93 23.76 -11.32
CA GLY A 462 28.18 23.83 -12.10
C GLY A 462 28.14 23.85 -13.64
N HIS A 463 27.01 23.65 -14.30
CA HIS A 463 26.97 23.58 -15.77
C HIS A 463 25.95 24.56 -16.36
N SER A 464 26.46 25.73 -16.76
CA SER A 464 25.74 26.76 -17.51
C SER A 464 25.44 26.28 -18.93
N GLY A 465 24.21 25.86 -19.22
CA GLY A 465 23.85 25.56 -20.62
C GLY A 465 22.38 25.32 -20.91
N ILE A 466 21.67 24.54 -20.11
CA ILE A 466 20.31 24.11 -20.46
C ILE A 466 19.33 24.51 -19.35
N SER A 467 18.74 25.70 -19.50
CA SER A 467 17.67 26.14 -18.61
C SER A 467 16.32 25.62 -19.10
N GLY A 468 16.01 24.35 -18.78
CA GLY A 468 14.64 23.84 -18.86
C GLY A 468 13.70 24.70 -18.01
N SER A 469 12.55 25.08 -18.57
CA SER A 469 11.54 25.85 -17.86
C SER A 469 10.75 24.95 -16.92
N VAL A 470 10.61 25.35 -15.65
CA VAL A 470 9.81 24.61 -14.65
C VAL A 470 8.32 24.57 -15.02
N ARG A 471 7.89 25.36 -16.02
CA ARG A 471 6.57 25.24 -16.66
C ARG A 471 6.31 23.84 -17.24
N VAL A 472 7.35 23.03 -17.42
CA VAL A 472 7.26 21.61 -17.76
C VAL A 472 6.33 20.83 -16.81
N LEU A 473 6.28 21.21 -15.53
CA LEU A 473 5.45 20.53 -14.52
C LEU A 473 3.95 20.80 -14.71
N LEU A 474 3.59 21.79 -15.53
CA LEU A 474 2.19 22.11 -15.80
C LEU A 474 1.46 20.93 -16.46
N ALA A 475 2.13 20.19 -17.35
CA ALA A 475 1.52 19.04 -18.01
C ALA A 475 1.15 17.95 -16.99
N PHE A 476 2.07 17.61 -16.08
CA PHE A 476 1.81 16.65 -14.99
C PHE A 476 0.73 17.13 -14.03
N LYS A 477 0.74 18.41 -13.67
CA LYS A 477 -0.28 19.03 -12.80
C LYS A 477 -1.68 18.90 -13.42
N VAL A 478 -1.82 19.25 -14.70
CA VAL A 478 -3.10 19.18 -15.41
C VAL A 478 -3.66 17.76 -15.44
N GLU A 479 -2.81 16.75 -15.63
CA GLU A 479 -3.28 15.36 -15.60
C GLU A 479 -3.65 14.91 -14.19
N LEU A 480 -2.91 15.30 -13.15
CA LEU A 480 -3.29 15.01 -11.76
C LEU A 480 -4.64 15.65 -11.37
N GLU A 481 -4.89 16.90 -11.76
CA GLU A 481 -6.15 17.60 -11.48
C GLU A 481 -7.38 16.96 -12.14
N ARG A 482 -7.17 16.12 -13.17
CA ARG A 482 -8.25 15.36 -13.83
C ARG A 482 -8.56 14.03 -13.14
N MET A 483 -7.69 13.55 -12.26
CA MET A 483 -7.88 12.28 -11.58
C MET A 483 -8.83 12.45 -10.38
N PRO A 484 -9.77 11.52 -10.15
CA PRO A 484 -10.78 11.63 -9.09
C PRO A 484 -10.23 11.37 -7.67
N TRP A 485 -8.97 10.95 -7.55
CA TRP A 485 -8.39 10.53 -6.28
C TRP A 485 -8.07 11.71 -5.36
N PRO A 486 -8.39 11.65 -4.05
CA PRO A 486 -8.17 12.77 -3.12
C PRO A 486 -6.71 13.24 -3.03
N CYS A 487 -5.74 12.32 -3.17
CA CYS A 487 -4.32 12.65 -3.16
C CYS A 487 -3.87 13.48 -4.37
N ALA A 488 -4.56 13.35 -5.51
CA ALA A 488 -4.14 13.98 -6.76
C ALA A 488 -4.18 15.52 -6.66
N ASN A 489 -5.18 16.07 -5.96
CA ASN A 489 -5.28 17.51 -5.69
C ASN A 489 -4.08 18.04 -4.89
N ASN A 490 -3.64 17.30 -3.86
CA ASN A 490 -2.50 17.72 -3.06
C ASN A 490 -1.18 17.55 -3.80
N MET A 491 -1.04 16.48 -4.58
CA MET A 491 0.11 16.27 -5.47
C MET A 491 0.21 17.41 -6.50
N ALA A 492 -0.90 17.78 -7.14
CA ALA A 492 -0.98 18.91 -8.06
C ALA A 492 -0.63 20.23 -7.37
N ALA A 493 -1.14 20.48 -6.15
CA ALA A 493 -0.80 21.66 -5.36
C ALA A 493 0.70 21.69 -4.99
N THR A 494 1.32 20.53 -4.73
CA THR A 494 2.77 20.43 -4.50
C THR A 494 3.53 20.84 -5.75
N LEU A 495 3.17 20.33 -6.93
CA LEU A 495 3.81 20.74 -8.20
C LEU A 495 3.64 22.24 -8.46
N ASP A 496 2.48 22.81 -8.13
CA ASP A 496 2.22 24.24 -8.24
C ASP A 496 3.18 25.05 -7.36
N ARG A 497 3.36 24.66 -6.10
CA ARG A 497 4.33 25.31 -5.19
C ARG A 497 5.77 25.21 -5.72
N LEU A 498 6.17 24.07 -6.29
CA LEU A 498 7.50 23.89 -6.88
C LEU A 498 7.73 24.83 -8.08
N MET A 499 6.74 25.02 -8.95
CA MET A 499 6.81 25.99 -10.06
C MET A 499 7.03 27.44 -9.58
N HIS A 500 6.38 27.83 -8.48
CA HIS A 500 6.44 29.20 -7.94
C HIS A 500 7.70 29.48 -7.09
N SER A 501 8.17 28.50 -6.31
CA SER A 501 9.33 28.65 -5.41
C SER A 501 10.60 29.10 -6.15
N ARG A 502 10.83 28.58 -7.35
CA ARG A 502 12.01 28.92 -8.18
C ARG A 502 11.93 30.33 -8.77
N SER A 503 10.73 30.79 -9.11
CA SER A 503 10.50 32.16 -9.59
C SER A 503 10.85 33.20 -8.52
N ALA A 504 10.67 32.85 -7.23
CA ALA A 504 11.05 33.71 -6.11
C ALA A 504 12.56 33.72 -5.83
N ALA A 505 13.23 32.57 -5.96
CA ALA A 505 14.69 32.47 -5.78
C ALA A 505 15.46 33.28 -6.84
N VAL A 506 15.11 33.12 -8.13
CA VAL A 506 15.76 33.84 -9.25
C VAL A 506 15.59 35.37 -9.12
N ARG A 507 14.46 35.84 -8.59
CA ARG A 507 14.21 37.28 -8.36
C ARG A 507 15.01 37.86 -7.18
N ARG A 508 15.44 37.05 -6.21
CA ARG A 508 16.30 37.50 -5.11
C ARG A 508 17.74 37.64 -5.57
N ASP A 509 18.25 36.67 -6.33
CA ASP A 509 19.62 36.69 -6.83
C ASP A 509 19.86 37.83 -7.84
N SER A 510 18.86 38.17 -8.67
CA SER A 510 18.98 39.31 -9.58
C SER A 510 19.00 40.67 -8.87
N ARG A 511 18.31 40.81 -7.72
CA ARG A 511 18.35 42.04 -6.90
C ARG A 511 19.67 42.18 -6.12
N LEU A 512 20.25 41.07 -5.69
CA LEU A 512 21.56 41.06 -5.02
C LEU A 512 22.70 41.37 -6.00
N ASN A 513 22.59 40.92 -7.26
CA ASN A 513 23.58 41.23 -8.29
C ASN A 513 23.40 42.61 -8.92
N SER A 514 22.22 43.23 -8.87
CA SER A 514 22.00 44.61 -9.36
C SER A 514 22.35 45.70 -8.34
N SER A 515 22.75 45.32 -7.13
CA SER A 515 23.13 46.24 -6.04
C SER A 515 24.64 46.22 -5.75
N ARG A 516 25.41 45.52 -6.59
CA ARG A 516 26.86 45.62 -6.72
C ARG A 516 27.17 46.29 -8.05
#